data_AF-A0A933T7B6-F1
#
_entry.id   AF-A0A933T7B6-F1
#
_cell.length_a   1.000
_cell.length_b   1.000
_cell.length_c   1.000
_cell.angle_alpha   90.00
_cell.angle_beta   90.00
_cell.angle_gamma   90.00
#
_symmetry.space_group_name_H-M   'P 1'
#
loop_
_entity.id
_entity.type
_entity.pdbx_description
1 polymer ?
#
loop_
_entity_poly.entity_id
_entity_poly.type
_entity_poly.pdbx_seq_one_letter_code
_entity_poly.pdbx_strand_id
1 'polypeptide(L)'
;MKKILTAFIAFVFVISCSKDGGFKGSYVAKVGGKTVTKEDVQAEMNALPDMAKAFFQGPEGTARLVDELVTKEMLYLEAQKRGLDKNKEFQKKFEEVKKRALIEQLIGKELESASKITDKEVVEYYDKHKEDFMVNSQMRLSH
;
A
#
# COMPACT_ATOMS: atom_id res chain seq x y z
N MET A 1 -3.78 -28.70 59.20
CA MET A 1 -4.48 -27.65 59.96
C MET A 1 -3.46 -26.69 60.55
N LYS A 2 -3.81 -25.40 60.58
CA LYS A 2 -3.10 -24.24 61.17
C LYS A 2 -2.09 -23.50 60.27
N LYS A 3 -2.67 -22.57 59.50
CA LYS A 3 -2.33 -21.15 59.33
C LYS A 3 -0.91 -20.74 59.76
N ILE A 4 -0.07 -20.35 58.80
CA ILE A 4 0.89 -19.26 58.97
C ILE A 4 0.78 -18.35 57.74
N LEU A 5 -0.05 -17.34 57.94
CA LEU A 5 -0.22 -16.15 57.14
C LEU A 5 0.66 -15.09 57.80
N THR A 6 1.80 -14.73 57.20
CA THR A 6 2.45 -13.44 57.44
C THR A 6 3.45 -13.15 56.33
N ALA A 7 3.02 -12.26 55.43
CA ALA A 7 3.76 -11.09 54.99
C ALA A 7 5.23 -11.32 54.60
N PHE A 8 5.45 -11.67 53.34
CA PHE A 8 6.72 -11.44 52.67
C PHE A 8 6.42 -10.82 51.30
N ILE A 9 6.93 -9.59 51.10
CA ILE A 9 7.11 -8.91 49.82
C ILE A 9 5.79 -8.36 49.23
N ALA A 10 5.30 -7.15 49.55
CA ALA A 10 5.96 -5.86 49.43
C ALA A 10 6.99 -5.85 48.29
N PHE A 11 6.58 -5.41 47.09
CA PHE A 11 7.40 -5.07 45.91
C PHE A 11 7.16 -5.94 44.64
N VAL A 12 5.96 -5.97 44.06
CA VAL A 12 5.77 -6.06 42.59
C VAL A 12 4.50 -5.32 42.17
N PHE A 13 4.30 -4.12 42.70
CA PHE A 13 3.52 -3.10 42.02
C PHE A 13 4.56 -2.11 41.49
N VAL A 14 4.36 -1.57 40.29
CA VAL A 14 5.19 -0.53 39.67
C VAL A 14 6.45 -0.98 38.90
N ILE A 15 6.36 -1.94 37.97
CA ILE A 15 7.17 -1.85 36.73
C ILE A 15 6.35 -2.41 35.56
N SER A 16 5.68 -1.53 34.82
CA SER A 16 5.78 -1.48 33.35
C SER A 16 4.79 -0.46 32.81
N CYS A 17 5.10 0.82 33.03
CA CYS A 17 4.70 1.85 32.08
C CYS A 17 5.96 2.15 31.28
N SER A 18 6.26 1.31 30.28
CA SER A 18 7.29 1.62 29.29
C SER A 18 6.80 2.83 28.51
N LYS A 19 7.28 3.98 28.95
CA LYS A 19 7.18 5.27 28.30
C LYS A 19 8.04 5.20 27.04
N ASP A 20 7.50 4.58 26.00
CA ASP A 20 8.15 4.51 24.70
C ASP A 20 8.21 5.89 24.05
N GLY A 21 9.40 6.19 23.54
CA GLY A 21 9.86 7.43 22.89
C GLY A 21 8.78 8.33 22.32
N GLY A 22 8.71 9.54 22.86
CA GLY A 22 7.89 10.62 22.35
C GLY A 22 8.26 10.98 20.92
N PHE A 23 7.40 10.59 19.98
CA PHE A 23 7.38 11.13 18.63
C PHE A 23 6.78 12.55 18.69
N LYS A 24 7.55 13.57 18.28
CA LYS A 24 7.11 14.97 18.21
C LYS A 24 6.32 15.22 16.91
N GLY A 25 5.18 14.56 16.75
CA GLY A 25 4.28 14.74 15.62
C GLY A 25 2.82 14.53 16.03
N SER A 26 1.90 15.27 15.41
CA SER A 26 0.45 15.06 15.62
C SER A 26 0.04 13.76 14.94
N TYR A 27 -0.28 12.74 15.73
CA TYR A 27 -0.83 11.47 15.25
C TYR A 27 -2.33 11.42 15.54
N VAL A 28 -3.07 10.69 14.70
CA VAL A 28 -4.51 10.47 14.86
C VAL A 28 -4.84 9.11 15.48
N ALA A 29 -3.95 8.12 15.34
CA ALA A 29 -4.05 6.83 16.01
C ALA A 29 -2.65 6.22 16.25
N LYS A 30 -2.55 5.28 17.19
CA LYS A 30 -1.32 4.50 17.44
C LYS A 30 -1.69 3.02 17.61
N VAL A 31 -1.03 2.15 16.85
CA VAL A 31 -1.24 0.69 16.88
C VAL A 31 0.10 0.00 17.08
N GLY A 32 0.30 -0.59 18.26
CA GLY A 32 1.60 -1.12 18.66
C GLY A 32 2.70 -0.04 18.63
N GLY A 33 3.73 -0.28 17.82
CA GLY A 33 4.84 0.66 17.59
C GLY A 33 4.62 1.68 16.46
N LYS A 34 3.55 1.52 15.66
CA LYS A 34 3.27 2.39 14.50
C LYS A 34 2.27 3.48 14.85
N THR A 35 2.54 4.69 14.40
CA THR A 35 1.64 5.84 14.50
C THR A 35 1.01 6.12 13.15
N VAL A 36 -0.30 6.37 13.13
CA VAL A 36 -1.03 6.85 11.95
C VAL A 36 -1.11 8.37 12.05
N THR A 37 -0.57 9.05 11.04
CA THR A 37 -0.56 10.52 10.93
C THR A 37 -1.72 11.02 10.06
N LYS A 38 -1.94 12.34 10.00
CA LYS A 38 -2.95 12.91 9.10
C LYS A 38 -2.58 12.71 7.64
N GLU A 39 -1.28 12.77 7.36
CA GLU A 39 -0.70 12.58 6.03
C GLU A 39 -0.95 11.16 5.52
N ASP A 40 -0.81 10.15 6.39
CA ASP A 40 -1.12 8.75 6.05
C ASP A 40 -2.59 8.56 5.68
N VAL A 41 -3.50 9.16 6.46
CA VAL A 41 -4.94 9.10 6.19
C VAL A 41 -5.29 9.79 4.87
N GLN A 42 -4.67 10.92 4.58
CA GLN A 42 -4.89 11.64 3.33
C GLN A 42 -4.33 10.88 2.13
N ALA A 43 -3.16 10.25 2.28
CA ALA A 43 -2.57 9.40 1.24
C ALA A 43 -3.48 8.20 0.92
N GLU A 44 -4.00 7.52 1.96
CA GLU A 44 -4.96 6.42 1.78
C GLU A 44 -6.24 6.93 1.09
N MET A 45 -6.80 8.06 1.53
CA MET A 45 -7.98 8.68 0.92
C MET A 45 -7.77 8.97 -0.58
N ASN A 46 -6.58 9.45 -0.96
CA ASN A 46 -6.26 9.77 -2.35
C ASN A 46 -6.10 8.52 -3.22
N ALA A 47 -5.59 7.44 -2.64
CA ALA A 47 -5.40 6.15 -3.31
C ALA A 47 -6.72 5.39 -3.53
N LEU A 48 -7.79 5.73 -2.81
CA LEU A 48 -9.09 5.10 -2.99
C LEU A 48 -9.71 5.42 -4.37
N PRO A 49 -10.43 4.46 -4.98
CA PRO A 49 -11.32 4.76 -6.11
C PRO A 49 -12.38 5.81 -5.72
N ASP A 50 -12.84 6.60 -6.68
CA ASP A 50 -13.76 7.71 -6.40
C ASP A 50 -15.08 7.26 -5.76
N MET A 51 -15.56 6.06 -6.12
CA MET A 51 -16.72 5.43 -5.47
C MET A 51 -16.49 5.18 -3.97
N ALA A 52 -15.29 4.76 -3.59
CA ALA A 52 -14.93 4.51 -2.20
C ALA A 52 -14.67 5.81 -1.43
N LYS A 53 -14.07 6.82 -2.08
CA LYS A 53 -13.87 8.15 -1.46
C LYS A 53 -15.18 8.73 -0.93
N ALA A 54 -16.27 8.62 -1.69
CA ALA A 54 -17.58 9.12 -1.29
C ALA A 54 -18.06 8.54 0.06
N PHE A 55 -17.68 7.30 0.39
CA PHE A 55 -18.06 6.64 1.65
C PHE A 55 -17.31 7.17 2.87
N PHE A 56 -16.09 7.67 2.67
CA PHE A 56 -15.20 8.17 3.73
C PHE A 56 -15.11 9.71 3.79
N GLN A 57 -15.93 10.42 3.02
CA GLN A 57 -15.98 11.88 3.07
C GLN A 57 -16.54 12.42 4.39
N GLY A 58 -16.09 13.62 4.75
CA GLY A 58 -16.50 14.32 5.97
C GLY A 58 -15.86 13.77 7.25
N PRO A 59 -16.12 14.42 8.41
CA PRO A 59 -15.49 14.06 9.68
C PRO A 59 -15.74 12.62 10.12
N GLU A 60 -16.98 12.14 9.98
CA GLU A 60 -17.37 10.78 10.37
C GLU A 60 -16.79 9.73 9.42
N GLY A 61 -16.81 10.00 8.11
CA GLY A 61 -16.19 9.11 7.12
C GLY A 61 -14.68 9.01 7.30
N THR A 62 -14.02 10.12 7.65
CA THR A 62 -12.59 10.13 7.94
C THR A 62 -12.27 9.35 9.21
N ALA A 63 -13.10 9.46 10.25
CA ALA A 63 -12.96 8.63 11.46
C ALA A 63 -13.08 7.13 11.12
N ARG A 64 -14.05 6.75 10.28
CA ARG A 64 -14.18 5.36 9.79
C ARG A 64 -12.94 4.89 9.03
N LEU A 65 -12.35 5.74 8.17
CA LEU A 65 -11.12 5.42 7.46
C LEU A 65 -9.95 5.20 8.43
N VAL A 66 -9.84 6.01 9.49
CA VAL A 66 -8.83 5.82 10.54
C VAL A 66 -9.02 4.48 11.25
N ASP A 67 -10.26 4.13 11.61
CA ASP A 67 -10.56 2.84 12.25
C ASP A 67 -10.23 1.65 11.35
N GLU A 68 -10.49 1.76 10.03
CA GLU A 68 -10.10 0.74 9.06
C GLU A 68 -8.58 0.60 8.97
N LEU A 69 -7.84 1.71 8.92
CA LEU A 69 -6.37 1.70 8.92
C LEU A 69 -5.81 1.04 10.18
N VAL A 70 -6.38 1.36 11.34
CA VAL A 70 -6.03 0.75 12.62
C VAL A 70 -6.29 -0.76 12.61
N THR A 71 -7.45 -1.16 12.10
CA THR A 71 -7.85 -2.57 12.01
C THR A 71 -6.92 -3.36 11.08
N LYS A 72 -6.60 -2.81 9.90
CA LYS A 72 -5.65 -3.40 8.95
C LYS A 72 -4.28 -3.60 9.61
N GLU A 73 -3.78 -2.61 10.33
CA GLU A 73 -2.50 -2.70 11.02
C GLU A 73 -2.51 -3.77 12.12
N MET A 74 -3.59 -3.86 12.90
CA MET A 74 -3.75 -4.88 13.93
C MET A 74 -3.71 -6.30 13.34
N LEU A 75 -4.40 -6.52 12.22
CA LEU A 75 -4.40 -7.79 11.50
C LEU A 75 -3.01 -8.13 10.94
N TYR A 76 -2.29 -7.13 10.43
CA TYR A 76 -0.92 -7.30 9.94
C TYR A 76 0.03 -7.72 11.07
N LEU A 77 -0.02 -7.06 12.23
CA LEU A 77 0.78 -7.43 13.40
C LEU A 77 0.49 -8.87 13.87
N GLU A 78 -0.77 -9.27 13.86
CA GLU A 78 -1.15 -10.65 14.20
C GLU A 78 -0.62 -11.66 13.16
N ALA A 79 -0.64 -11.33 11.86
CA ALA A 79 -0.06 -12.16 10.81
C ALA A 79 1.45 -12.35 10.99
N GLN A 80 2.17 -11.28 11.35
CA GLN A 80 3.61 -11.34 11.67
C GLN A 80 3.87 -12.17 12.93
N LYS A 81 3.07 -11.98 13.98
CA LYS A 81 3.18 -12.75 15.22
C LYS A 81 2.99 -14.25 14.98
N ARG A 82 2.10 -14.62 14.04
CA ARG A 82 1.89 -16.01 13.60
C ARG A 82 2.97 -16.51 12.63
N GLY A 83 3.90 -15.66 12.22
CA GLY A 83 4.98 -16.03 11.30
C GLY A 83 4.50 -16.34 9.88
N LEU A 84 3.35 -15.79 9.46
CA LEU A 84 2.82 -16.01 8.11
C LEU A 84 3.75 -15.44 7.04
N ASP A 85 4.48 -14.37 7.38
CA ASP A 85 5.54 -13.77 6.57
C ASP A 85 6.75 -14.70 6.40
N LYS A 86 7.02 -15.62 7.33
CA LYS A 86 8.17 -16.55 7.26
C LYS A 86 7.87 -17.84 6.51
N ASN A 87 6.63 -18.03 6.07
CA ASN A 87 6.25 -19.20 5.28
C ASN A 87 7.00 -19.21 3.93
N LYS A 88 7.60 -20.34 3.57
CA LYS A 88 8.38 -20.49 2.32
C LYS A 88 7.55 -20.22 1.06
N GLU A 89 6.29 -20.63 1.04
CA GLU A 89 5.37 -20.38 -0.08
C GLU A 89 5.04 -18.89 -0.19
N PHE A 90 4.80 -18.22 0.94
CA PHE A 90 4.59 -16.77 0.96
C PHE A 90 5.84 -16.03 0.47
N GLN A 91 7.02 -16.37 0.98
CA GLN A 91 8.29 -15.76 0.57
C GLN A 91 8.56 -15.93 -0.92
N LYS A 92 8.31 -17.13 -1.47
CA LYS A 92 8.45 -17.38 -2.91
C LYS A 92 7.51 -16.48 -3.72
N LYS A 93 6.21 -16.42 -3.36
CA LYS A 93 5.22 -15.58 -4.05
C LYS A 93 5.58 -14.09 -3.93
N PHE A 94 6.05 -13.65 -2.77
CA PHE A 94 6.45 -12.27 -2.52
C PHE A 94 7.64 -11.86 -3.40
N GLU A 95 8.66 -12.72 -3.52
CA GLU A 95 9.80 -12.46 -4.41
C GLU A 95 9.40 -12.43 -5.90
N GLU A 96 8.43 -13.26 -6.32
CA GLU A 96 7.88 -13.20 -7.68
C GLU A 96 7.15 -11.87 -7.95
N VAL A 97 6.33 -11.39 -7.01
CA VAL A 97 5.64 -10.09 -7.12
C VAL A 97 6.65 -8.95 -7.16
N LYS A 98 7.64 -8.96 -6.26
CA LYS A 98 8.72 -7.97 -6.22
C LYS A 98 9.49 -7.92 -7.54
N LYS A 99 9.85 -9.08 -8.10
CA LYS A 99 10.52 -9.15 -9.40
C LYS A 99 9.69 -8.50 -10.51
N ARG A 100 8.39 -8.79 -10.59
CA ARG A 100 7.49 -8.19 -11.59
C ARG A 100 7.38 -6.69 -11.42
N ALA A 101 7.15 -6.20 -10.20
CA ALA A 101 7.05 -4.77 -9.92
C ALA A 101 8.33 -4.01 -10.31
N LEU A 102 9.51 -4.58 -10.08
CA LEU A 102 10.78 -3.98 -10.50
C LEU A 102 10.93 -3.91 -12.02
N ILE A 103 10.50 -4.94 -12.74
CA ILE A 103 10.51 -4.94 -14.21
C ILE A 103 9.56 -3.88 -14.76
N GLU A 104 8.34 -3.81 -14.24
CA GLU A 104 7.35 -2.80 -14.64
C GLU A 104 7.86 -1.38 -14.36
N GLN A 105 8.48 -1.16 -13.20
CA GLN A 105 9.07 0.14 -12.86
C GLN A 105 10.24 0.50 -13.79
N LEU A 106 11.05 -0.46 -14.21
CA LEU A 106 12.13 -0.23 -15.18
C LEU A 106 11.55 0.16 -16.54
N ILE A 107 10.60 -0.63 -17.07
CA ILE A 107 9.95 -0.34 -18.35
C ILE A 107 9.29 1.04 -18.31
N GLY A 108 8.56 1.38 -17.24
CA GLY A 108 7.94 2.68 -17.09
C GLY A 108 8.95 3.83 -17.19
N LYS A 109 10.10 3.72 -16.51
CA LYS A 109 11.17 4.73 -16.57
C LYS A 109 11.80 4.84 -17.96
N GLU A 110 12.01 3.72 -18.65
CA GLU A 110 12.56 3.73 -20.02
C GLU A 110 11.55 4.31 -21.03
N LEU A 111 10.25 4.09 -20.83
CA LEU A 111 9.23 4.72 -21.66
C LEU A 111 9.11 6.22 -21.38
N GLU A 112 9.17 6.65 -20.12
CA GLU A 112 9.22 8.08 -19.76
C GLU A 112 10.46 8.79 -20.34
N SER A 113 11.60 8.10 -20.40
CA SER A 113 12.83 8.66 -20.98
C SER A 113 12.80 8.68 -22.52
N ALA A 114 12.20 7.67 -23.15
CA ALA A 114 12.09 7.52 -24.61
C ALA A 114 10.94 8.34 -25.24
N SER A 115 9.92 8.73 -24.48
CA SER A 115 8.67 9.34 -24.98
C SER A 115 8.78 10.81 -25.39
N LYS A 116 9.98 11.32 -25.69
CA LYS A 116 10.14 12.58 -26.41
C LYS A 116 9.95 12.38 -27.92
N ILE A 117 8.82 11.80 -28.32
CA ILE A 117 8.43 11.78 -29.73
C ILE A 117 8.01 13.19 -30.10
N THR A 118 8.63 13.75 -31.14
CA THR A 118 8.32 15.08 -31.65
C THR A 118 7.19 15.03 -32.69
N ASP A 119 6.41 16.10 -32.82
CA ASP A 119 5.37 16.20 -33.86
C ASP A 119 5.92 15.94 -35.26
N LYS A 120 7.19 16.29 -35.50
CA LYS A 120 7.88 16.04 -36.76
C LYS A 120 8.08 14.54 -37.03
N GLU A 121 8.45 13.76 -36.02
CA GLU A 121 8.60 12.30 -36.14
C GLU A 121 7.26 11.61 -36.39
N VAL A 122 6.18 12.13 -35.78
CA VAL A 122 4.81 11.64 -36.02
C VAL A 122 4.39 11.89 -37.48
N VAL A 123 4.61 13.11 -38.00
CA VAL A 123 4.28 13.45 -39.39
C VAL A 123 5.14 12.64 -40.37
N GLU A 124 6.44 12.50 -40.12
CA GLU A 124 7.34 11.74 -40.98
C GLU A 124 7.01 10.24 -40.99
N TYR A 125 6.60 9.68 -39.85
CA TYR A 125 6.12 8.29 -39.78
C TYR A 125 4.82 8.11 -40.56
N TYR A 126 3.85 9.01 -40.38
CA TYR A 126 2.58 9.00 -41.13
C TYR A 126 2.82 9.09 -42.64
N ASP A 127 3.65 10.03 -43.09
CA ASP A 127 3.96 10.22 -44.51
C ASP A 127 4.63 9.00 -45.15
N LYS A 128 5.50 8.30 -44.41
CA LYS A 128 6.19 7.09 -44.87
C LYS A 128 5.30 5.84 -44.88
N HIS A 129 4.23 5.82 -44.08
CA HIS A 129 3.35 4.65 -43.90
C HIS A 129 1.90 4.93 -44.31
N LYS A 130 1.67 5.90 -45.20
CA LYS A 130 0.32 6.30 -45.65
C LYS A 130 -0.56 5.13 -46.08
N GLU A 131 0.04 4.13 -46.73
CA GLU A 131 -0.68 2.94 -47.23
C GLU A 131 -1.28 2.08 -46.09
N ASP A 132 -0.66 2.05 -44.91
CA ASP A 132 -1.15 1.31 -43.73
C ASP A 132 -2.38 1.97 -43.09
N PHE A 133 -2.56 3.28 -43.33
CA PHE A 133 -3.68 4.07 -42.84
C PHE A 133 -4.78 4.26 -43.89
N MET A 134 -4.59 3.72 -45.10
CA MET A 134 -5.61 3.70 -46.14
C MET A 134 -6.52 2.48 -45.93
N VAL A 135 -7.82 2.73 -45.76
CA VAL A 135 -8.84 1.67 -45.77
C VAL A 135 -8.99 1.17 -47.21
N ASN A 136 -8.21 0.17 -47.59
CA ASN A 136 -8.36 -0.49 -48.88
C ASN A 136 -9.69 -1.24 -48.94
N SER A 137 -10.46 -0.98 -49.99
CA SER A 137 -11.75 -1.59 -50.28
C SER A 137 -11.65 -3.12 -50.29
N GLN A 138 -12.57 -3.75 -49.55
CA GLN A 138 -12.87 -5.19 -49.45
C GLN A 138 -12.15 -6.10 -50.45
N MET A 139 -11.20 -6.92 -49.96
CA MET A 139 -10.71 -8.08 -50.71
C MET A 139 -11.70 -9.24 -50.59
N ARG A 140 -12.37 -9.59 -51.70
CA ARG A 140 -13.19 -10.80 -51.77
C ARG A 140 -12.31 -12.01 -52.10
N LEU A 141 -11.95 -12.77 -51.07
CA LEU A 141 -11.32 -14.07 -51.23
C LEU A 141 -12.40 -15.12 -51.52
N SER A 142 -12.23 -15.91 -52.57
CA SER A 142 -13.04 -17.11 -52.84
C SER A 142 -12.11 -18.33 -52.73
N HIS A 143 -12.56 -19.33 -51.98
CA HIS A 143 -11.90 -20.63 -51.81
C HIS A 143 -12.45 -21.63 -52.84
#